data_AF-A0A968W4Y5-F1
#
_entry.id   AF-A0A968W4Y5-F1
#
_cell.length_a   1.000
_cell.length_b   1.000
_cell.length_c   1.000
_cell.angle_alpha   90.00
_cell.angle_beta   90.00
_cell.angle_gamma   90.00
#
_symmetry.space_group_name_H-M   'P 1'
#
loop_
_entity.id
_entity.type
_entity.pdbx_description
1 polymer ?
#
loop_
_entity_poly.entity_id
_entity_poly.type
_entity_poly.pdbx_seq_one_letter_code
_entity_poly.pdbx_strand_id
1 'polypeptide(L)'
;MNSIDNFSMDDNLSEDVISVTELHRQLNDLLKQLSPEKLQVLADFAGYLANVESEAATQELLAIPGLLERVKQNQITPKTDYASWRNLRSDV
;
A
#
# COMPACT_ATOMS: atom_id res chain seq x y z
N MET A 1 41.19 38.73 0.31
CA MET A 1 39.79 38.95 -0.13
C MET A 1 39.35 37.72 -0.93
N ASN A 2 38.62 36.84 -0.25
CA ASN A 2 37.59 35.88 -0.69
C ASN A 2 37.77 35.15 -2.04
N SER A 3 38.46 34.01 -2.02
CA SER A 3 38.03 32.84 -2.80
C SER A 3 36.77 32.29 -2.15
N ILE A 4 35.63 32.41 -2.81
CA ILE A 4 34.48 31.54 -2.52
C ILE A 4 34.69 30.32 -3.39
N ASP A 5 35.20 29.26 -2.77
CA ASP A 5 35.16 27.92 -3.32
C ASP A 5 33.68 27.55 -3.47
N ASN A 6 33.21 27.59 -4.71
CA ASN A 6 31.94 27.02 -5.08
C ASN A 6 32.09 25.49 -5.03
N PHE A 7 32.03 24.93 -3.83
CA PHE A 7 31.76 23.51 -3.65
C PHE A 7 30.35 23.28 -4.16
N SER A 8 30.24 22.92 -5.44
CA SER A 8 29.07 22.25 -5.96
C SER A 8 29.01 20.92 -5.21
N MET A 9 28.26 20.89 -4.11
CA MET A 9 27.72 19.65 -3.59
C MET A 9 26.92 19.05 -4.73
N ASP A 10 27.52 18.10 -5.44
CA ASP A 10 26.77 17.08 -6.14
C ASP A 10 25.96 16.38 -5.06
N ASP A 11 24.72 16.85 -4.91
CA ASP A 11 23.67 16.24 -4.10
C ASP A 11 23.36 14.88 -4.75
N ASN A 12 24.21 13.93 -4.40
CA ASN A 12 24.16 12.53 -4.73
C ASN A 12 23.03 11.89 -3.93
N LEU A 13 21.79 12.27 -4.25
CA LEU A 13 20.56 11.67 -3.76
C LEU A 13 19.49 11.74 -4.85
N SER A 14 19.84 11.33 -6.07
CA SER A 14 18.82 10.68 -6.90
C SER A 14 18.64 9.30 -6.30
N GLU A 15 17.84 9.19 -5.23
CA GLU A 15 17.19 7.94 -4.91
C GLU A 15 16.44 7.53 -6.19
N ASP A 16 17.03 6.63 -6.96
CA ASP A 16 16.38 6.04 -8.13
C ASP A 16 15.13 5.35 -7.59
N VAL A 17 14.01 6.05 -7.61
CA VAL A 17 12.71 5.49 -7.25
C VAL A 17 12.39 4.48 -8.33
N ILE A 18 12.81 3.23 -8.10
CA ILE A 18 12.56 2.11 -8.98
C ILE A 18 11.04 2.05 -9.18
N SER A 19 10.59 2.21 -10.43
CA SER A 19 9.16 2.16 -10.72
C SER A 19 8.57 0.81 -10.32
N VAL A 20 7.29 0.78 -9.95
CA VAL A 20 6.58 -0.47 -9.59
C VAL A 20 6.73 -1.54 -10.68
N THR A 21 6.66 -1.11 -11.95
CA THR A 21 6.85 -2.00 -13.10
C THR A 21 8.25 -2.61 -13.15
N GLU A 22 9.27 -1.82 -12.85
CA GLU A 22 10.66 -2.27 -12.82
C GLU A 22 10.93 -3.20 -11.61
N LEU A 23 10.35 -2.90 -10.44
CA LEU A 23 10.39 -3.80 -9.29
C LEU A 23 9.78 -5.17 -9.62
N HIS A 24 8.59 -5.20 -10.25
CA HIS A 24 7.96 -6.46 -10.66
C HIS A 24 8.81 -7.25 -11.65
N ARG A 25 9.49 -6.58 -12.59
CA ARG A 25 10.38 -7.23 -13.54
C ARG A 25 11.56 -7.89 -12.81
N GLN A 26 12.26 -7.15 -11.95
CA GLN A 26 13.40 -7.66 -11.19
C GLN A 26 13.01 -8.85 -10.32
N LEU A 27 11.87 -8.77 -9.63
CA LEU A 27 11.38 -9.84 -8.77
C LEU A 27 11.08 -11.11 -9.58
N ASN A 28 10.42 -10.98 -10.74
CA ASN A 28 10.17 -12.12 -11.62
C ASN A 28 11.45 -12.79 -12.13
N ASP A 29 12.49 -12.01 -12.43
CA ASP A 29 13.77 -12.57 -12.89
C ASP A 29 14.55 -13.27 -11.77
N LEU A 30 14.44 -12.78 -10.53
CA LEU A 30 15.01 -13.45 -9.36
C LEU A 30 14.26 -14.75 -9.03
N LEU A 31 12.93 -14.75 -9.08
CA LEU A 31 12.11 -15.94 -8.78
C LEU A 31 12.46 -17.13 -9.69
N LYS A 32 12.81 -16.90 -10.95
CA LYS A 32 13.22 -17.97 -11.90
C LYS A 32 14.52 -18.69 -11.51
N GLN A 33 15.35 -18.08 -10.66
CA GLN A 33 16.68 -18.60 -10.32
C GLN A 33 16.71 -19.35 -8.98
N LEU A 34 15.59 -19.35 -8.25
CA LEU A 34 15.53 -19.90 -6.91
C LEU A 34 15.10 -21.38 -6.91
N SER A 35 15.62 -22.12 -5.93
CA SER A 35 15.16 -23.49 -5.68
C SER A 35 13.74 -23.49 -5.09
N PRO A 36 13.00 -24.61 -5.20
CA PRO A 36 11.66 -24.73 -4.62
C PRO A 36 11.59 -24.37 -3.13
N GLU A 37 12.59 -24.75 -2.33
CA GLU A 37 12.62 -24.47 -0.89
C GLU A 37 12.76 -22.97 -0.61
N LYS A 38 13.54 -22.26 -1.43
CA LYS A 38 13.70 -20.80 -1.31
C LYS A 38 12.47 -20.05 -1.80
N LEU A 39 11.80 -20.57 -2.83
CA LEU A 39 10.51 -20.05 -3.28
C LEU A 39 9.43 -20.18 -2.20
N GLN A 40 9.41 -21.29 -1.47
CA GLN A 40 8.47 -21.47 -0.36
C GLN A 40 8.68 -20.41 0.74
N VAL A 41 9.92 -20.17 1.16
CA VAL A 41 10.24 -19.15 2.17
C VAL A 41 9.81 -17.75 1.70
N LEU A 42 10.04 -17.43 0.43
CA LEU A 42 9.62 -16.15 -0.14
C LEU A 42 8.09 -16.01 -0.22
N ALA A 43 7.38 -17.08 -0.54
CA ALA A 43 5.93 -17.09 -0.56
C ALA A 43 5.34 -16.87 0.85
N ASP A 44 5.89 -17.54 1.86
CA ASP A 44 5.48 -17.38 3.25
C ASP A 44 5.74 -15.94 3.74
N PHE A 45 6.90 -15.36 3.38
CA PHE A 45 7.24 -13.99 3.72
C PHE A 45 6.36 -12.95 3.00
N ALA A 46 6.08 -13.14 1.71
CA ALA A 46 5.17 -12.28 0.96
C ALA A 46 3.74 -12.34 1.54
N GLY A 47 3.29 -13.52 1.97
CA GLY A 47 2.02 -13.69 2.69
C GLY A 47 1.98 -12.92 4.00
N TYR A 48 3.07 -12.96 4.78
CA TYR A 48 3.21 -12.15 5.99
C TYR A 48 3.14 -10.65 5.67
N LEU A 49 3.88 -10.16 4.68
CA LEU A 49 3.85 -8.74 4.29
C LEU A 49 2.46 -8.28 3.86
N ALA A 50 1.77 -9.07 3.03
CA ALA A 50 0.40 -8.76 2.60
C ALA A 50 -0.57 -8.72 3.79
N ASN A 51 -0.40 -9.62 4.76
CA ASN A 51 -1.18 -9.59 5.99
C ASN A 51 -0.88 -8.34 6.83
N VAL A 52 0.39 -7.95 6.97
CA VAL A 52 0.78 -6.73 7.71
C VAL A 52 0.24 -5.47 7.04
N GLU A 53 0.30 -5.37 5.71
CA GLU A 53 -0.26 -4.24 4.96
C GLU A 53 -1.79 -4.17 5.14
N SER A 54 -2.46 -5.32 5.13
CA SER A 54 -3.89 -5.42 5.44
C SER A 54 -4.21 -5.10 6.91
N GLU A 55 -3.35 -5.48 7.85
CA GLU A 55 -3.49 -5.17 9.27
C GLU A 55 -3.32 -3.68 9.52
N ALA A 56 -2.38 -3.00 8.87
CA ALA A 56 -2.23 -1.54 8.95
C ALA A 56 -3.53 -0.83 8.53
N ALA A 57 -4.12 -1.22 7.40
CA ALA A 57 -5.42 -0.71 6.96
C ALA A 57 -6.55 -1.05 7.96
N THR A 58 -6.50 -2.22 8.59
CA THR A 58 -7.47 -2.61 9.62
C THR A 58 -7.31 -1.78 10.90
N GLN A 59 -6.08 -1.47 11.32
CA GLN A 59 -5.80 -0.61 12.47
C GLN A 59 -6.24 0.83 12.22
N GLU A 60 -6.08 1.34 11.00
CA GLU A 60 -6.62 2.65 10.62
C GLU A 60 -8.14 2.70 10.78
N LEU A 61 -8.86 1.66 10.34
CA LEU A 61 -10.31 1.56 10.50
C LEU A 61 -10.71 1.42 11.98
N LEU A 62 -9.99 0.62 12.77
CA LEU A 62 -10.23 0.46 14.20
C LEU A 62 -9.97 1.75 15.00
N ALA A 63 -9.05 2.59 14.53
CA ALA A 63 -8.75 3.88 15.14
C ALA A 63 -9.88 4.91 14.96
N ILE A 64 -10.83 4.69 14.03
CA ILE A 64 -11.99 5.56 13.84
C ILE A 64 -13.00 5.32 14.98
N PRO A 65 -13.19 6.29 15.91
CA PRO A 65 -14.04 6.07 17.07
C PRO A 65 -15.49 5.78 16.66
N GLY A 66 -16.09 4.72 17.21
CA GLY A 66 -17.48 4.37 16.94
C GLY A 66 -17.76 3.81 15.54
N LEU A 67 -16.73 3.46 14.75
CA LEU A 67 -16.91 2.91 13.41
C LEU A 67 -17.55 1.52 13.46
N LEU A 68 -17.07 0.63 14.34
CA LEU A 68 -17.57 -0.74 14.43
C LEU A 68 -19.04 -0.78 14.86
N GLU A 69 -19.45 0.09 15.77
CA GLU A 69 -20.83 0.26 16.21
C GLU A 69 -21.71 0.71 15.05
N ARG A 70 -21.25 1.69 14.26
CA ARG A 70 -21.94 2.17 13.06
C ARG A 70 -22.05 1.10 11.98
N VAL A 71 -20.99 0.33 11.74
CA VAL A 71 -21.02 -0.79 10.78
C VAL A 71 -22.03 -1.85 11.22
N LYS A 72 -22.06 -2.21 12.51
CA LYS A 72 -23.05 -3.16 13.05
C LYS A 72 -24.48 -2.64 12.90
N GLN A 73 -24.71 -1.36 13.19
CA GLN A 73 -26.01 -0.71 12.97
C GLN A 73 -26.42 -0.74 11.50
N ASN A 74 -25.49 -0.48 10.59
CA ASN A 74 -25.76 -0.48 9.15
C ASN A 74 -26.05 -1.88 8.58
N GLN A 75 -25.56 -2.95 9.20
CA GLN A 75 -25.85 -4.33 8.78
C GLN A 75 -27.31 -4.74 9.01
N ILE A 76 -27.97 -4.14 10.00
CA ILE A 76 -29.38 -4.40 10.31
C ILE A 76 -30.32 -3.36 9.69
N THR A 77 -29.79 -2.36 8.98
CA THR A 77 -30.57 -1.34 8.32
C THR A 77 -31.39 -1.96 7.17
N PRO A 78 -32.72 -1.75 7.15
CA PRO A 78 -33.56 -2.19 6.04
C PRO A 78 -33.10 -1.58 4.70
N LYS A 79 -33.15 -2.38 3.63
CA LYS A 79 -32.81 -1.91 2.27
C LYS A 79 -33.66 -0.74 1.78
N THR A 80 -34.84 -0.52 2.37
CA THR A 80 -35.71 0.63 2.10
C THR A 80 -35.06 1.96 2.48
N ASP A 81 -34.10 1.93 3.40
CA ASP A 81 -33.44 3.11 3.95
C ASP A 81 -32.11 3.39 3.23
N TYR A 82 -31.78 2.61 2.21
CA TYR A 82 -30.56 2.77 1.43
C TYR A 82 -30.76 3.86 0.37
N ALA A 83 -29.79 4.77 0.28
CA ALA A 83 -29.70 5.70 -0.83
C ALA A 83 -28.90 5.08 -1.99
N SER A 84 -29.47 5.10 -3.20
CA SER A 84 -28.75 4.72 -4.41
C SER A 84 -27.58 5.67 -4.65
N TRP A 85 -26.39 5.14 -4.94
CA TRP A 85 -25.21 5.97 -5.22
C TRP A 85 -25.41 6.91 -6.42
N ARG A 86 -26.27 6.54 -7.39
CA ARG A 86 -26.65 7.39 -8.53
C ARG A 86 -27.41 8.66 -8.12
N ASN A 87 -28.06 8.62 -6.95
CA ASN A 87 -28.78 9.76 -6.40
C ASN A 87 -27.91 10.59 -5.45
N LEU A 88 -26.74 10.08 -5.06
CA LEU A 88 -25.79 10.75 -4.17
C LEU A 88 -24.66 11.43 -4.94
N ARG A 89 -24.38 10.99 -6.17
CA ARG A 89 -23.30 11.48 -7.01
C ARG A 89 -23.85 12.06 -8.30
N SER A 90 -23.47 13.30 -8.60
CA SER A 90 -23.85 14.05 -9.81
C SER A 90 -22.75 14.10 -10.86
N ASP A 91 -21.60 13.49 -10.57
CA ASP A 91 -20.35 13.50 -11.35
C ASP A 91 -20.15 12.24 -12.21
N VAL A 92 -21.17 11.37 -12.29
CA VAL A 92 -21.13 10.06 -12.97
C VAL A 92 -22.17 9.95 -14.06
#